data_AF-A0A2A2DVU5-F1
#
_entry.id   AF-A0A2A2DVU5-F1
#
_cell.length_a   1.000
_cell.length_b   1.000
_cell.length_c   1.000
_cell.angle_alpha   90.00
_cell.angle_beta   90.00
_cell.angle_gamma   90.00
#
_symmetry.space_group_name_H-M   'P 1'
#
loop_
_entity.id
_entity.type
_entity.pdbx_description
1 polymer ?
#
loop_
_entity_poly.entity_id
_entity_poly.type
_entity_poly.pdbx_seq_one_letter_code
_entity_poly.pdbx_strand_id
1 'polypeptide(L)'
;MPGVDELGRRLLAVQGELTEALAKKDWERMAAIDARIRELLQALAGREPEPELQRAKRALQRLHGQALQACAKECERLRRLLLTHLEYAEGRSAYMRTEMYGG
;
A
#
# COMPACT_ATOMS: atom_id res chain seq x y z
N MET A 1 6.54 -12.01 -25.76
CA MET A 1 6.60 -12.49 -24.36
C MET A 1 7.95 -12.08 -23.79
N PRO A 2 8.01 -11.34 -22.67
CA PRO A 2 9.29 -10.90 -22.09
C PRO A 2 10.14 -12.09 -21.66
N GLY A 3 11.47 -11.94 -21.73
CA GLY A 3 12.45 -12.95 -21.31
C GLY A 3 12.50 -13.10 -19.78
N VAL A 4 13.07 -14.20 -19.29
CA VAL A 4 13.20 -14.47 -17.84
C VAL A 4 14.05 -13.38 -17.16
N ASP A 5 15.14 -12.95 -17.80
CA ASP A 5 16.01 -11.87 -17.30
C ASP A 5 15.32 -10.51 -17.23
N GLU A 6 14.45 -10.23 -18.21
CA GLU A 6 13.64 -9.01 -18.22
C GLU A 6 12.64 -9.02 -17.06
N LEU A 7 11.97 -10.15 -16.83
CA LEU A 7 11.08 -10.33 -15.70
C LEU A 7 11.81 -10.20 -14.36
N GLY A 8 13.03 -10.72 -14.25
CA GLY A 8 13.90 -10.55 -13.07
C GLY A 8 14.22 -9.08 -12.79
N ARG A 9 14.64 -8.32 -13.81
CA ARG A 9 14.90 -6.87 -13.66
C ARG A 9 13.66 -6.09 -13.25
N ARG A 10 12.50 -6.39 -13.86
CA ARG A 10 11.23 -5.74 -13.50
C ARG A 10 10.79 -6.10 -12.08
N LEU A 11 11.08 -7.32 -11.62
CA LEU A 11 10.79 -7.76 -10.26
C LEU A 11 11.66 -7.03 -9.23
N LEU A 12 12.96 -6.86 -9.49
CA LEU A 12 13.84 -6.06 -8.63
C LEU A 12 13.41 -4.59 -8.59
N ALA A 13 13.01 -4.02 -9.73
CA ALA A 13 12.51 -2.65 -9.79
C ALA A 13 11.25 -2.46 -8.93
N VAL A 14 10.25 -3.36 -9.04
CA VAL A 14 9.03 -3.26 -8.24
C VAL A 14 9.28 -3.46 -6.74
N GLN A 15 10.29 -4.26 -6.36
CA GLN A 15 10.72 -4.37 -4.97
C GLN A 15 11.27 -3.05 -4.42
N GLY A 16 12.09 -2.35 -5.21
CA GLY A 16 12.62 -1.03 -4.84
C GLY A 16 11.52 0.00 -4.69
N GLU A 17 10.60 0.05 -5.64
CA GLU A 17 9.44 0.95 -5.59
C GLU A 17 8.52 0.66 -4.40
N LEU A 18 8.24 -0.61 -4.11
CA LEU A 18 7.44 -1.01 -2.94
C LEU A 18 8.10 -0.61 -1.64
N THR A 19 9.42 -0.79 -1.53
CA THR A 19 10.19 -0.39 -0.35
C THR A 19 10.12 1.12 -0.13
N GLU A 20 10.29 1.90 -1.20
CA GLU A 20 10.22 3.37 -1.14
C GLU A 20 8.82 3.84 -0.75
N ALA A 21 7.78 3.29 -1.39
CA ALA A 21 6.39 3.65 -1.12
C ALA A 21 6.01 3.33 0.33
N LEU A 22 6.43 2.18 0.86
CA LEU A 22 6.22 1.84 2.26
C LEU A 22 6.94 2.78 3.22
N ALA A 23 8.20 3.12 2.95
CA ALA A 23 8.96 4.03 3.79
C ALA A 23 8.31 5.43 3.85
N LYS A 24 7.79 5.89 2.72
CA LYS A 24 7.11 7.19 2.59
C LYS A 24 5.63 7.17 3.00
N LYS A 25 5.05 5.99 3.29
CA LYS A 25 3.61 5.81 3.50
C LYS A 25 2.79 6.36 2.31
N ASP A 26 3.31 6.18 1.11
CA ASP A 26 2.69 6.62 -0.14
C ASP A 26 1.61 5.61 -0.56
N TRP A 27 0.43 5.75 0.05
CA TRP A 27 -0.68 4.82 -0.13
C TRP A 27 -1.31 4.90 -1.52
N GLU A 28 -1.24 6.06 -2.18
CA GLU A 28 -1.73 6.22 -3.55
C GLU A 28 -0.86 5.42 -4.53
N ARG A 29 0.46 5.52 -4.41
CA ARG A 29 1.40 4.77 -5.24
C ARG A 29 1.34 3.26 -4.99
N MET A 30 0.93 2.84 -3.79
CA MET A 30 0.79 1.43 -3.41
C MET A 30 -0.16 0.65 -4.33
N ALA A 31 -1.27 1.25 -4.74
CA ALA A 31 -2.25 0.60 -5.62
C ALA A 31 -1.67 0.29 -7.01
N ALA A 32 -0.92 1.21 -7.59
CA ALA A 32 -0.26 1.01 -8.88
C ALA A 32 0.84 -0.07 -8.80
N ILE A 33 1.57 -0.11 -7.68
CA ILE A 33 2.60 -1.13 -7.42
C ILE A 33 1.96 -2.52 -7.30
N ASP A 34 0.85 -2.66 -6.59
CA ASP A 34 0.13 -3.94 -6.42
C ASP A 34 -0.34 -4.53 -7.76
N ALA A 35 -0.89 -3.68 -8.63
CA ALA A 35 -1.29 -4.08 -9.98
C ALA A 35 -0.08 -4.60 -10.80
N ARG A 36 1.06 -3.90 -10.75
CA ARG A 36 2.29 -4.33 -11.44
C ARG A 36 2.87 -5.62 -10.87
N ILE A 37 2.79 -5.83 -9.56
CA ILE A 37 3.18 -7.10 -8.93
C ILE A 37 2.33 -8.23 -9.50
N ARG A 38 1.01 -8.06 -9.58
CA ARG A 38 0.11 -9.06 -10.17
C ARG A 38 0.49 -9.39 -11.61
N GLU A 39 0.70 -8.40 -12.46
CA GLU A 39 1.09 -8.60 -13.87
C GLU A 39 2.41 -9.38 -13.99
N LEU A 40 3.40 -9.04 -13.17
CA LEU A 40 4.70 -9.73 -13.16
C LEU A 40 4.56 -11.19 -12.71
N LEU A 41 3.78 -11.44 -11.66
CA LEU A 41 3.55 -12.79 -11.16
C LEU A 41 2.78 -13.66 -12.17
N GLN A 42 1.84 -13.06 -12.91
CA GLN A 42 1.13 -13.73 -14.00
C GLN A 42 2.08 -14.06 -15.18
N ALA A 43 2.96 -13.13 -15.55
CA ALA A 43 3.93 -13.36 -16.63
C ALA A 43 4.99 -14.43 -16.26
N LEU A 44 5.25 -14.62 -14.97
CA LEU A 44 6.12 -15.66 -14.42
C LEU A 44 5.42 -17.01 -14.24
N ALA A 45 4.09 -17.09 -14.33
CA ALA A 45 3.35 -18.32 -14.14
C ALA A 45 3.69 -19.34 -15.25
N GLY A 46 3.85 -20.61 -14.87
CA GLY A 46 4.15 -21.70 -15.81
C GLY A 46 5.58 -21.71 -16.37
N ARG A 47 6.44 -20.79 -15.91
CA ARG A 47 7.88 -20.81 -16.22
C ARG A 47 8.63 -21.44 -15.06
N GLU A 48 9.66 -22.22 -15.35
CA GLU A 48 10.60 -22.70 -14.34
C GLU A 48 11.62 -21.58 -14.07
N PRO A 49 11.53 -20.87 -12.92
CA PRO A 49 12.40 -19.75 -12.66
C PRO A 49 13.76 -20.25 -12.15
N GLU A 50 14.83 -19.64 -12.64
CA GLU A 50 16.16 -19.88 -12.10
C GLU A 50 16.22 -19.57 -10.58
N PRO A 51 17.14 -20.19 -9.83
CA PRO A 51 17.20 -20.06 -8.37
C PRO A 51 17.24 -18.61 -7.87
N GLU A 52 17.90 -17.72 -8.60
CA GLU A 52 18.02 -16.30 -8.24
C GLU A 52 16.68 -15.56 -8.39
N LEU A 53 15.99 -15.75 -9.52
CA LEU A 53 14.65 -15.21 -9.74
C LEU A 53 13.68 -15.71 -8.68
N GLN A 54 13.84 -16.96 -8.25
CA GLN A 54 12.99 -17.54 -7.22
C GLN A 54 13.28 -16.97 -5.82
N ARG A 55 14.53 -16.64 -5.51
CA ARG A 55 14.88 -15.89 -4.30
C ARG A 55 14.28 -14.49 -4.33
N ALA A 56 14.36 -13.79 -5.45
CA ALA A 56 13.79 -12.46 -5.62
C ALA A 56 12.26 -12.48 -5.45
N LYS A 57 11.56 -13.45 -6.05
CA LYS A 57 10.12 -13.66 -5.87
C LYS A 57 9.73 -13.87 -4.40
N ARG A 58 10.49 -14.71 -3.66
CA ARG A 58 10.25 -14.94 -2.23
C ARG A 58 10.49 -13.67 -1.40
N ALA A 59 11.49 -12.86 -1.75
CA ALA A 59 11.73 -11.59 -1.09
C ALA A 59 10.59 -10.60 -1.34
N LEU A 60 10.10 -10.50 -2.58
CA LEU A 60 8.93 -9.69 -2.92
C LEU A 60 7.69 -10.13 -2.14
N GLN A 61 7.44 -11.43 -2.03
CA GLN A 61 6.30 -11.97 -1.26
C GLN A 61 6.35 -11.53 0.21
N ARG A 62 7.52 -11.58 0.86
CA ARG A 62 7.67 -11.10 2.24
C ARG A 62 7.40 -9.61 2.37
N LEU A 63 7.95 -8.81 1.45
CA LEU A 63 7.77 -7.36 1.44
C LEU A 63 6.30 -6.97 1.20
N HIS A 64 5.62 -7.66 0.29
CA HIS A 64 4.19 -7.47 0.04
C HIS A 64 3.34 -7.81 1.29
N GLY A 65 3.69 -8.88 2.01
CA GLY A 65 3.05 -9.18 3.30
C GLY A 65 3.22 -8.07 4.34
N GLN A 66 4.40 -7.45 4.41
CA GLN A 66 4.62 -6.27 5.28
C GLN A 66 3.80 -5.07 4.82
N ALA A 67 3.66 -4.87 3.50
CA ALA A 67 2.85 -3.81 2.92
C ALA A 67 1.37 -3.93 3.32
N LEU A 68 0.82 -5.14 3.23
CA LEU A 68 -0.56 -5.41 3.63
C LEU A 68 -0.80 -5.11 5.12
N GLN A 69 0.14 -5.49 5.98
CA GLN A 69 0.06 -5.18 7.42
C GLN A 69 0.13 -3.67 7.67
N ALA A 70 0.97 -2.94 6.95
CA ALA A 70 1.08 -1.48 7.07
C ALA A 70 -0.21 -0.79 6.61
N CYS A 71 -0.79 -1.24 5.49
CA CYS A 71 -2.07 -0.73 4.99
C CYS A 71 -3.20 -0.97 6.00
N ALA A 72 -3.29 -2.17 6.58
CA ALA A 72 -4.30 -2.49 7.60
C ALA A 72 -4.18 -1.59 8.84
N LYS A 73 -2.96 -1.33 9.31
CA LYS A 73 -2.69 -0.40 10.43
C LYS A 73 -3.14 1.02 10.10
N GLU A 74 -2.91 1.47 8.86
CA GLU A 74 -3.32 2.81 8.43
C GLU A 74 -4.84 2.94 8.31
N CYS A 75 -5.52 1.95 7.74
CA CYS A 75 -6.98 1.92 7.71
C CYS A 75 -7.58 2.03 9.12
N GLU A 76 -7.01 1.32 10.09
CA GLU A 76 -7.44 1.39 11.48
C GLU A 76 -7.14 2.76 12.14
N ARG A 77 -6.01 3.39 11.78
CA ARG A 77 -5.70 4.75 12.23
C ARG A 77 -6.70 5.77 11.70
N LEU A 78 -7.00 5.72 10.40
CA LEU A 78 -7.97 6.61 9.75
C LEU A 78 -9.38 6.40 10.30
N ARG A 79 -9.79 5.14 10.50
CA ARG A 79 -11.08 4.80 11.13
C ARG A 79 -11.23 5.48 12.48
N ARG A 80 -10.22 5.37 13.36
CA ARG A 80 -10.23 6.00 14.68
C ARG A 80 -10.28 7.53 14.59
N LEU A 81 -9.49 8.13 13.70
CA LEU A 81 -9.47 9.58 13.50
C LEU A 81 -10.86 10.11 13.06
N LEU A 82 -11.48 9.43 12.11
CA LEU A 82 -12.82 9.80 11.63
C LEU A 82 -13.88 9.65 12.72
N LEU A 83 -13.82 8.60 13.54
CA LEU A 83 -14.71 8.45 14.69
C LEU A 83 -14.54 9.58 15.70
N THR A 84 -13.31 9.97 16.03
CA THR A 84 -13.06 11.12 16.90
C THR A 84 -13.69 12.40 16.33
N HIS A 85 -13.57 12.66 15.03
CA HIS A 85 -14.20 13.83 14.41
C HIS A 85 -15.73 13.78 14.49
N LEU A 86 -16.34 12.60 14.39
CA LEU A 86 -17.79 12.43 14.55
C LEU A 86 -18.24 12.58 16.00
N GLU A 87 -17.46 12.11 16.97
CA GLU A 87 -17.80 12.15 18.40
C GLU A 87 -17.66 13.56 18.97
N TYR A 88 -16.50 14.19 18.78
CA TYR A 88 -16.22 15.50 19.38
C TYR A 88 -16.79 16.65 18.55
N ALA A 89 -16.86 16.47 17.22
CA ALA A 89 -17.41 17.40 16.24
C ALA A 89 -17.31 18.87 16.69
N GLU A 90 -16.09 19.33 16.97
CA GLU A 90 -15.84 20.63 17.59
C GLU A 90 -16.49 21.77 16.79
N GLY A 91 -16.57 21.62 15.46
CA GLY A 91 -17.32 22.50 14.58
C GLY A 91 -18.82 22.56 14.89
N ARG A 92 -19.50 21.43 15.11
CA ARG A 92 -20.92 21.40 15.53
C ARG A 92 -21.10 22.09 16.88
N SER A 93 -20.22 21.79 17.83
CA SER A 93 -20.25 22.43 19.16
C SER A 93 -20.02 23.94 19.07
N ALA A 94 -19.14 24.39 18.17
CA ALA A 94 -18.91 25.79 17.89
C ALA A 94 -20.13 26.47 17.25
N TYR A 95 -20.76 25.85 16.23
CA TYR A 95 -22.00 26.36 15.63
C TYR A 95 -23.13 26.46 16.67
N MET A 96 -23.37 25.41 17.47
CA MET A 96 -24.38 25.45 18.54
C MET A 96 -24.12 26.55 19.55
N ARG A 97 -22.85 26.80 19.91
CA ARG A 97 -22.49 27.87 20.85
C ARG A 97 -22.70 29.26 20.24
N THR A 98 -22.35 29.46 18.96
CA THR A 98 -22.62 30.75 18.30
C THR A 98 -24.11 31.01 18.11
N GLU A 99 -24.93 29.98 17.87
CA GLU A 99 -26.39 30.11 17.82
C GLU A 99 -27.00 30.42 19.20
N MET A 100 -26.46 29.82 20.28
CA MET A 100 -26.93 30.09 21.64
C MET A 100 -26.58 31.48 22.18
N TYR A 101 -25.44 32.05 21.78
CA TYR A 101 -24.95 33.34 22.30
C TYR A 101 -24.99 34.49 21.29
N GLY A 102 -25.42 34.24 20.05
CA GLY A 102 -25.48 35.21 18.96
C GLY A 102 -26.90 35.65 18.58
N GLY A 103 -27.92 35.32 19.37
CA GLY A 103 -29.29 35.80 19.25
C GLY A 103 -29.53 37.11 19.98
#